data_AF-A0A524HM84-F1
#
_entry.id   AF-A0A524HM84-F1
#
_cell.length_a   1.000
_cell.length_b   1.000
_cell.length_c   1.000
_cell.angle_alpha   90.00
_cell.angle_beta   90.00
_cell.angle_gamma   90.00
#
_symmetry.space_group_name_H-M   'P 1'
#
loop_
_entity.id
_entity.type
_entity.pdbx_description
1 polymer ?
#
loop_
_entity_poly.entity_id
_entity_poly.type
_entity_poly.pdbx_seq_one_letter_code
_entity_poly.pdbx_strand_id
1 'polypeptide(L)'
;MKTKKYRGLILVLTLTALTVLLSGCAGVNRFFGKSSDKISVIETDEGLRFLEDGQDVLFYQRKAKSIKEGYSRADYVHPLYSLDGGVLTEDFPADHLHHRGVFWAWHQVWIGDKRIGDGWVIKDITWEVADCKVERTDKESAALRARVFWKSPLWTDRDGRQKPFVEQNTVITVHRVEADIRKIDFEICLLALEKDVRIGGAEGSKEYSGFSIRLKLPDEIKFSFANGEFEPTRTPIDKGAWINMTGSFVESENAAGTAILCHESTPGFPQKWILRRKASMQNAVFPGRDSIVVPTEKPLVLRYRLLVHKGQLNAEDIEKQLRLYNSKAD
;
A
#
# COMPACT_ATOMS: atom_id res chain seq x y z
N MET A 1 -33.89 44.38 -62.09
CA MET A 1 -33.38 43.22 -62.87
C MET A 1 -31.93 42.97 -62.44
N LYS A 2 -31.64 41.80 -61.81
CA LYS A 2 -30.31 41.19 -61.48
C LYS A 2 -29.36 41.99 -60.56
N THR A 3 -29.13 41.69 -59.27
CA THR A 3 -28.50 40.57 -58.52
C THR A 3 -26.97 40.34 -58.70
N LYS A 4 -26.31 40.16 -57.52
CA LYS A 4 -24.97 39.58 -57.20
C LYS A 4 -23.78 40.57 -57.15
N LYS A 5 -22.82 40.50 -56.22
CA LYS A 5 -22.47 39.49 -55.19
C LYS A 5 -21.55 40.16 -54.13
N TYR A 6 -21.83 39.94 -52.85
CA TYR A 6 -20.89 40.18 -51.75
C TYR A 6 -19.82 39.08 -51.73
N ARG A 7 -18.54 39.45 -51.52
CA ARG A 7 -17.47 38.52 -51.15
C ARG A 7 -17.03 38.88 -49.74
N GLY A 8 -17.35 38.01 -48.78
CA GLY A 8 -16.88 38.08 -47.41
C GLY A 8 -15.42 37.67 -47.31
N LEU A 9 -14.66 38.44 -46.53
CA LEU A 9 -13.28 38.18 -46.15
C LEU A 9 -13.30 37.26 -44.92
N ILE A 10 -12.78 36.04 -45.04
CA ILE A 10 -12.59 35.11 -43.92
C ILE A 10 -11.28 35.50 -43.22
N LEU A 11 -11.38 35.96 -41.98
CA LEU A 11 -10.26 36.20 -41.08
C LEU A 11 -9.83 34.85 -40.49
N VAL A 12 -8.67 34.34 -40.90
CA VAL A 12 -8.03 33.17 -40.29
C VAL A 12 -7.22 33.67 -39.09
N LEU A 13 -7.67 33.36 -37.87
CA LEU A 13 -6.87 33.51 -36.65
C LEU A 13 -5.81 32.40 -36.60
N THR A 14 -4.56 32.74 -36.87
CA THR A 14 -3.41 31.88 -36.53
C THR A 14 -3.05 32.10 -35.06
N LEU A 15 -3.27 31.07 -34.24
CA LEU A 15 -2.88 31.02 -32.84
C LEU A 15 -1.37 30.74 -32.76
N THR A 16 -0.56 31.77 -32.49
CA THR A 16 0.89 31.61 -32.27
C THR A 16 1.12 31.08 -30.85
N ALA A 17 1.49 29.81 -30.73
CA ALA A 17 1.87 29.21 -29.45
C ALA A 17 3.21 29.79 -28.97
N LEU A 18 3.17 30.56 -27.88
CA LEU A 18 4.35 31.09 -27.20
C LEU A 18 5.00 29.96 -26.38
N THR A 19 6.14 29.45 -26.83
CA THR A 19 6.93 28.47 -26.08
C THR A 19 7.84 29.20 -25.10
N VAL A 20 7.51 29.17 -23.80
CA VAL A 20 8.41 29.60 -22.74
C VAL A 20 9.28 28.41 -22.35
N LEU A 21 10.57 28.47 -22.73
CA LEU A 21 11.59 27.52 -22.31
C LEU A 21 12.02 27.83 -20.87
N LEU A 22 11.45 27.12 -19.90
CA LEU A 22 11.97 27.05 -18.55
C LEU A 22 12.96 25.88 -18.48
N SER A 23 14.26 26.20 -18.50
CA SER A 23 15.34 25.28 -18.19
C SER A 23 15.36 25.00 -16.68
N GLY A 24 14.64 23.96 -16.25
CA GLY A 24 14.81 23.33 -14.96
C GLY A 24 14.89 21.82 -15.19
N CYS A 25 15.66 21.09 -14.39
CA CYS A 25 15.75 19.63 -14.43
C CYS A 25 14.36 19.01 -14.27
N ALA A 26 13.64 18.83 -15.38
CA ALA A 26 12.32 18.24 -15.40
C ALA A 26 12.50 16.73 -15.53
N GLY A 27 12.34 16.03 -14.42
CA GLY A 27 12.07 14.59 -14.45
C GLY A 27 10.88 14.34 -15.38
N VAL A 28 11.04 13.42 -16.32
CA VAL A 28 9.99 13.10 -17.30
C VAL A 28 8.92 12.29 -16.57
N ASN A 29 7.88 12.97 -16.07
CA ASN A 29 6.72 12.28 -15.51
C ASN A 29 6.02 11.48 -16.63
N ARG A 30 5.88 10.17 -16.44
CA ARG A 30 5.10 9.32 -17.36
C ARG A 30 3.68 9.18 -16.83
N PHE A 31 2.72 9.44 -17.70
CA PHE A 31 1.30 9.31 -17.40
C PHE A 31 0.77 7.99 -17.96
N PHE A 32 0.10 7.22 -17.12
CA PHE A 32 -0.60 5.99 -17.48
C PHE A 32 -2.10 6.18 -17.30
N GLY A 33 -2.85 5.82 -18.35
CA GLY A 33 -4.30 5.98 -18.44
C GLY A 33 -4.73 6.73 -19.71
N LYS A 34 -5.94 6.47 -20.19
CA LYS A 34 -6.58 7.22 -21.29
C LYS A 34 -7.47 8.31 -20.71
N SER A 35 -7.85 9.31 -21.53
CA SER A 35 -8.80 10.37 -21.13
C SER A 35 -10.16 9.85 -20.62
N SER A 36 -10.51 8.58 -20.89
CA SER A 36 -11.72 7.92 -20.41
C SER A 36 -11.56 7.21 -19.05
N ASP A 37 -10.32 7.00 -18.61
CA ASP A 37 -10.03 6.25 -17.39
C ASP A 37 -10.21 7.18 -16.20
N LYS A 38 -10.93 6.70 -15.18
CA LYS A 38 -11.22 7.50 -13.98
C LYS A 38 -10.07 7.53 -12.99
N ILE A 39 -9.25 6.48 -12.99
CA ILE A 39 -8.02 6.40 -12.21
C ILE A 39 -6.83 6.51 -13.16
N SER A 40 -5.95 7.46 -12.87
CA SER A 40 -4.69 7.66 -13.58
C SER A 40 -3.51 7.36 -12.65
N VAL A 41 -2.39 6.94 -13.25
CA VAL A 41 -1.15 6.71 -12.51
C VAL A 41 -0.04 7.58 -13.10
N ILE A 42 0.60 8.38 -12.26
CA ILE A 42 1.74 9.22 -12.62
C ILE A 42 2.99 8.61 -12.03
N GLU A 43 3.90 8.19 -12.89
CA GLU A 43 5.25 7.79 -12.49
C GLU A 43 6.13 9.03 -12.32
N THR A 44 6.85 9.06 -11.21
CA THR A 44 7.82 10.10 -10.82
C THR A 44 9.17 9.45 -10.53
N ASP A 45 10.22 10.24 -10.32
CA ASP A 45 11.53 9.71 -9.93
C ASP A 45 11.48 8.91 -8.61
N GLU A 46 10.61 9.32 -7.68
CA GLU A 46 10.48 8.72 -6.35
C GLU A 46 9.56 7.49 -6.31
N GLY A 47 8.57 7.41 -7.20
CA GLY A 47 7.51 6.39 -7.10
C GLY A 47 6.31 6.66 -7.98
N LEU A 48 5.19 6.01 -7.66
CA LEU A 48 3.99 6.03 -8.48
C LEU A 48 2.81 6.64 -7.70
N ARG A 49 2.18 7.65 -8.28
CA ARG A 49 1.05 8.37 -7.71
C ARG A 49 -0.24 7.97 -8.40
N PHE A 50 -1.21 7.51 -7.63
CA PHE A 50 -2.55 7.22 -8.13
C PHE A 50 -3.46 8.42 -7.89
N LEU A 51 -4.22 8.78 -8.92
CA LEU A 51 -5.20 9.86 -8.85
C LEU A 51 -6.54 9.40 -9.40
N GLU A 52 -7.63 9.84 -8.78
CA GLU A 52 -9.00 9.66 -9.28
C GLU A 52 -9.60 11.03 -9.58
N ASP A 53 -10.00 11.27 -10.83
CA ASP A 53 -10.49 12.59 -11.29
C ASP A 53 -9.56 13.77 -10.88
N GLY A 54 -8.25 13.53 -10.89
CA GLY A 54 -7.21 14.50 -10.54
C GLY A 54 -6.94 14.67 -9.03
N GLN A 55 -7.68 13.98 -8.16
CA GLN A 55 -7.45 13.98 -6.72
C GLN A 55 -6.52 12.85 -6.31
N ASP A 56 -5.58 13.12 -5.39
CA ASP A 56 -4.65 12.13 -4.90
C ASP A 56 -5.35 10.98 -4.15
N VAL A 57 -4.95 9.75 -4.46
CA VAL A 57 -5.46 8.53 -3.81
C VAL A 57 -4.40 7.93 -2.92
N LEU A 58 -3.24 7.61 -3.50
CA LEU A 58 -2.10 7.05 -2.79
C LEU A 58 -0.81 7.27 -3.57
N PHE A 59 0.32 7.15 -2.89
CA PHE A 59 1.64 7.12 -3.48
C PHE A 59 2.41 5.86 -3.07
N TYR A 60 2.85 5.06 -4.05
CA TYR A 60 3.74 3.93 -3.83
C TYR A 60 5.21 4.39 -3.89
N GLN A 61 5.93 4.24 -2.80
CA GLN A 61 7.33 4.64 -2.66
C GLN A 61 8.24 3.57 -3.28
N ARG A 62 8.67 3.80 -4.53
CA ARG A 62 9.61 2.92 -5.25
C ARG A 62 11.06 3.16 -4.85
N LYS A 63 11.47 4.43 -4.85
CA LYS A 63 12.84 4.82 -4.54
C LYS A 63 13.05 4.75 -3.04
N ALA A 64 14.20 4.23 -2.60
CA ALA A 64 14.51 4.18 -1.18
C ALA A 64 14.56 5.60 -0.60
N LYS A 65 13.74 5.83 0.43
CA LYS A 65 13.67 7.08 1.17
C LYS A 65 14.29 6.89 2.54
N SER A 66 14.98 7.91 3.04
CA SER A 66 15.59 7.91 4.36
C SER A 66 15.62 9.32 4.94
N ILE A 67 15.47 9.45 6.25
CA ILE A 67 15.71 10.70 6.98
C ILE A 67 16.95 10.64 7.88
N LYS A 68 17.51 9.44 8.08
CA LYS A 68 18.64 9.14 8.95
C LYS A 68 19.23 7.79 8.57
N GLU A 69 20.54 7.64 8.73
CA GLU A 69 21.22 6.35 8.58
C GLU A 69 20.51 5.22 9.36
N GLY A 70 20.40 4.05 8.74
CA GLY A 70 19.71 2.89 9.31
C GLY A 70 18.18 2.86 9.10
N TYR A 71 17.58 3.89 8.51
CA TYR A 71 16.12 3.93 8.28
C TYR A 71 15.71 3.97 6.79
N SER A 72 16.67 3.74 5.89
CA SER A 72 16.43 3.72 4.44
C SER A 72 15.53 2.55 4.05
N ARG A 73 14.45 2.84 3.32
CA ARG A 73 13.50 1.82 2.84
C ARG A 73 12.72 2.27 1.62
N ALA A 74 12.24 1.30 0.86
CA ALA A 74 11.29 1.44 -0.23
C ALA A 74 10.12 0.47 0.00
N ASP A 75 9.26 0.32 -1.00
CA ASP A 75 8.24 -0.73 -1.06
C ASP A 75 7.13 -0.58 0.01
N TYR A 76 6.49 0.58 0.02
CA TYR A 76 5.35 0.89 0.88
C TYR A 76 4.47 1.97 0.25
N VAL A 77 3.25 2.14 0.77
CA VAL A 77 2.35 3.23 0.34
C VAL A 77 2.36 4.35 1.36
N HIS A 78 2.85 5.52 0.98
CA HIS A 78 2.67 6.77 1.71
C HIS A 78 2.96 7.98 0.80
N PRO A 79 2.12 9.02 0.81
CA PRO A 79 0.86 9.15 1.55
C PRO A 79 -0.27 8.22 1.04
N LEU A 80 -1.20 7.89 1.93
CA LEU A 80 -2.54 7.39 1.63
C LEU A 80 -3.54 8.49 1.98
N TYR A 81 -4.47 8.80 1.09
CA TYR A 81 -5.41 9.90 1.25
C TYR A 81 -6.82 9.42 1.59
N SER A 82 -7.54 10.21 2.37
CA SER A 82 -8.98 10.07 2.58
C SER A 82 -9.74 10.46 1.31
N LEU A 83 -11.04 10.20 1.28
CA LEU A 83 -11.89 10.62 0.14
C LEU A 83 -12.04 12.14 0.02
N ASP A 84 -11.80 12.87 1.13
CA ASP A 84 -11.80 14.34 1.18
C ASP A 84 -10.39 14.94 0.98
N GLY A 85 -9.37 14.11 0.65
CA GLY A 85 -8.03 14.58 0.30
C GLY A 85 -7.05 14.80 1.47
N GLY A 86 -7.43 14.46 2.71
CA GLY A 86 -6.51 14.52 3.85
C GLY A 86 -5.62 13.28 3.95
N VAL A 87 -4.36 13.45 4.39
CA VAL A 87 -3.40 12.34 4.51
C VAL A 87 -3.68 11.50 5.76
N LEU A 88 -4.03 10.23 5.57
CA LEU A 88 -4.39 9.27 6.62
C LEU A 88 -3.19 8.63 7.33
N THR A 89 -2.05 8.50 6.65
CA THR A 89 -0.88 7.75 7.14
C THR A 89 0.30 8.64 7.51
N GLU A 90 1.25 8.07 8.25
CA GLU A 90 2.53 8.73 8.60
C GLU A 90 3.71 7.96 8.02
N ASP A 91 4.81 8.66 7.78
CA ASP A 91 6.11 8.07 7.42
C ASP A 91 7.19 8.68 8.30
N PHE A 92 8.05 7.83 8.87
CA PHE A 92 9.04 8.22 9.89
C PHE A 92 8.47 8.95 11.11
N PRO A 93 7.41 8.44 11.76
CA PRO A 93 6.87 9.10 12.93
C PRO A 93 7.89 9.10 14.08
N ALA A 94 7.95 10.19 14.84
CA ALA A 94 9.02 10.42 15.83
C ALA A 94 9.10 9.33 16.92
N ASP A 95 7.97 8.70 17.26
CA ASP A 95 7.90 7.60 18.22
C ASP A 95 8.48 6.29 17.70
N HIS A 96 8.39 6.03 16.38
CA HIS A 96 8.85 4.80 15.74
C HIS A 96 9.30 5.09 14.31
N LEU A 97 10.54 5.57 14.14
CA LEU A 97 11.10 5.97 12.83
C LEU A 97 11.08 4.87 11.75
N HIS A 98 10.98 3.61 12.17
CA HIS A 98 10.84 2.50 11.24
C HIS A 98 9.42 2.35 10.70
N HIS A 99 8.36 2.80 11.38
CA HIS A 99 6.99 2.70 10.85
C HIS A 99 6.77 3.59 9.61
N ARG A 100 5.91 3.13 8.70
CA ARG A 100 5.60 3.81 7.44
C ARG A 100 4.22 3.44 6.92
N GLY A 101 3.42 4.40 6.46
CA GLY A 101 2.38 4.17 5.46
C GLY A 101 1.48 2.94 5.63
N VAL A 102 1.15 2.31 4.50
CA VAL A 102 0.74 0.90 4.42
C VAL A 102 1.98 0.10 4.02
N PHE A 103 2.33 -0.92 4.80
CA PHE A 103 3.59 -1.67 4.65
C PHE A 103 3.44 -3.12 5.09
N TRP A 104 4.39 -3.95 4.70
CA TRP A 104 4.51 -5.33 5.17
C TRP A 104 5.98 -5.62 5.48
N ALA A 105 6.25 -6.17 6.66
CA ALA A 105 7.60 -6.47 7.11
C ALA A 105 7.60 -7.55 8.19
N TRP A 106 8.72 -8.25 8.35
CA TRP A 106 8.86 -9.34 9.33
C TRP A 106 10.03 -9.10 10.26
N HIS A 107 9.81 -9.39 11.55
CA HIS A 107 10.86 -9.34 12.56
C HIS A 107 11.89 -10.42 12.35
N GLN A 108 11.46 -11.64 12.07
CA GLN A 108 12.35 -12.75 11.85
C GLN A 108 12.55 -12.96 10.35
N VAL A 109 13.81 -12.94 9.91
CA VAL A 109 14.22 -13.37 8.57
C VAL A 109 15.44 -14.27 8.71
N TRP A 110 15.30 -15.53 8.30
CA TRP A 110 16.32 -16.57 8.43
C TRP A 110 16.63 -17.21 7.08
N ILE A 111 17.85 -17.72 6.94
CA ILE A 111 18.23 -18.69 5.89
C ILE A 111 18.96 -19.84 6.60
N GLY A 112 18.36 -21.03 6.57
CA GLY A 112 18.79 -22.14 7.43
C GLY A 112 18.74 -21.72 8.91
N ASP A 113 19.88 -21.82 9.60
CA ASP A 113 20.03 -21.46 11.02
C ASP A 113 20.54 -20.02 11.23
N LYS A 114 20.81 -19.28 10.16
CA LYS A 114 21.35 -17.91 10.25
C LYS A 114 20.24 -16.88 10.20
N ARG A 115 20.18 -15.99 11.20
CA ARG A 115 19.36 -14.77 11.13
C ARG A 115 20.04 -13.80 10.18
N ILE A 116 19.39 -13.48 9.08
CA ILE A 116 19.94 -12.59 8.05
C ILE A 116 19.42 -11.16 8.15
N GLY A 117 18.47 -10.89 9.04
CA GLY A 117 18.11 -9.54 9.42
C GLY A 117 16.74 -9.44 10.09
N ASP A 118 16.27 -8.21 10.22
CA ASP A 118 14.97 -7.84 10.78
C ASP A 118 14.37 -6.72 9.91
N GLY A 119 13.50 -7.11 8.99
CA GLY A 119 12.85 -6.17 8.07
C GLY A 119 11.89 -5.21 8.79
N TRP A 120 11.33 -5.62 9.93
CA TRP A 120 10.43 -4.77 10.70
C TRP A 120 11.12 -3.49 11.17
N VAL A 121 12.30 -3.63 11.80
CA VAL A 121 13.10 -2.52 12.32
C VAL A 121 14.16 -2.00 11.34
N ILE A 122 14.16 -2.48 10.10
CA ILE A 122 15.10 -2.04 9.03
C ILE A 122 16.55 -2.35 9.40
N LYS A 123 16.78 -3.55 9.93
CA LYS A 123 18.14 -4.00 10.29
C LYS A 123 18.59 -5.08 9.33
N ASP A 124 19.73 -4.83 8.67
CA ASP A 124 20.41 -5.78 7.80
C ASP A 124 19.53 -6.35 6.66
N ILE A 125 18.51 -5.60 6.23
CA ILE A 125 17.61 -5.95 5.13
C ILE A 125 17.40 -4.72 4.26
N THR A 126 17.38 -4.94 2.94
CA THR A 126 17.07 -3.92 1.93
C THR A 126 16.08 -4.47 0.92
N TRP A 127 15.23 -3.59 0.40
CA TRP A 127 14.22 -3.88 -0.62
C TRP A 127 14.60 -3.16 -1.90
N GLU A 128 15.16 -3.89 -2.85
CA GLU A 128 15.48 -3.37 -4.17
C GLU A 128 14.23 -3.48 -5.05
N VAL A 129 13.53 -2.38 -5.26
CA VAL A 129 12.40 -2.34 -6.21
C VAL A 129 12.98 -2.32 -7.62
N ALA A 130 13.00 -3.49 -8.26
CA ALA A 130 13.63 -3.71 -9.55
C ALA A 130 12.79 -3.19 -10.72
N ASP A 131 11.46 -3.28 -10.62
CA ASP A 131 10.53 -2.76 -11.63
C ASP A 131 9.17 -2.40 -11.02
N CYS A 132 8.48 -1.48 -11.68
CA CYS A 132 7.12 -1.06 -11.38
C CYS A 132 6.35 -0.91 -12.69
N LYS A 133 5.37 -1.78 -12.91
CA LYS A 133 4.55 -1.80 -14.13
C LYS A 133 3.10 -1.50 -13.82
N VAL A 134 2.53 -0.51 -14.49
CA VAL A 134 1.08 -0.30 -14.50
C VAL A 134 0.47 -1.33 -15.46
N GLU A 135 -0.23 -2.33 -14.92
CA GLU A 135 -0.69 -3.50 -15.70
C GLU A 135 -2.11 -3.36 -16.23
N ARG A 136 -2.96 -2.65 -15.50
CA ARG A 136 -4.36 -2.43 -15.85
C ARG A 136 -4.72 -1.00 -15.51
N THR A 137 -5.30 -0.28 -16.46
CA THR A 137 -6.12 0.90 -16.21
C THR A 137 -7.41 0.71 -16.98
N ASP A 138 -8.54 0.81 -16.29
CA ASP A 138 -9.84 0.88 -16.92
C ASP A 138 -10.75 1.87 -16.19
N LYS A 139 -12.05 1.84 -16.52
CA LYS A 139 -13.03 2.76 -15.94
C LYS A 139 -13.25 2.54 -14.45
N GLU A 140 -12.94 1.36 -13.93
CA GLU A 140 -13.25 0.94 -12.56
C GLU A 140 -12.01 0.83 -11.68
N SER A 141 -10.82 0.61 -12.24
CA SER A 141 -9.61 0.36 -11.46
C SER A 141 -8.31 0.69 -12.19
N ALA A 142 -7.26 0.91 -11.41
CA ALA A 142 -5.87 0.88 -11.87
C ALA A 142 -5.03 -0.06 -11.01
N ALA A 143 -4.13 -0.82 -11.62
CA ALA A 143 -3.26 -1.78 -10.94
C ALA A 143 -1.78 -1.53 -11.25
N LEU A 144 -0.97 -1.53 -10.19
CA LEU A 144 0.49 -1.51 -10.22
C LEU A 144 1.02 -2.86 -9.77
N ARG A 145 1.90 -3.48 -10.57
CA ARG A 145 2.77 -4.57 -10.13
C ARG A 145 4.16 -4.04 -9.82
N ALA A 146 4.64 -4.28 -8.61
CA ALA A 146 6.01 -4.02 -8.20
C ALA A 146 6.76 -5.33 -8.02
N ARG A 147 7.95 -5.45 -8.62
CA ARG A 147 8.86 -6.58 -8.45
C ARG A 147 10.03 -6.13 -7.59
N VAL A 148 10.23 -6.80 -6.47
CA VAL A 148 11.14 -6.39 -5.40
C VAL A 148 12.05 -7.55 -5.01
N PHE A 149 13.34 -7.29 -4.88
CA PHE A 149 14.29 -8.26 -4.35
C PHE A 149 14.72 -7.89 -2.94
N TRP A 150 14.63 -8.85 -2.03
CA TRP A 150 15.16 -8.68 -0.68
C TRP A 150 16.63 -9.07 -0.64
N LYS A 151 17.46 -8.20 -0.08
CA LYS A 151 18.91 -8.39 0.05
C LYS A 151 19.36 -8.09 1.48
N SER A 152 20.46 -8.72 1.90
CA SER A 152 21.06 -8.53 3.22
C SER A 152 22.58 -8.45 3.09
N PRO A 153 23.26 -7.55 3.84
CA PRO A 153 24.72 -7.57 3.94
C PRO A 153 25.25 -8.88 4.56
N LEU A 154 24.40 -9.65 5.24
CA LEU A 154 24.73 -10.93 5.84
C LEU A 154 24.56 -12.11 4.86
N TRP A 155 24.11 -11.87 3.63
CA TRP A 155 23.91 -12.88 2.60
C TRP A 155 24.52 -12.45 1.26
N THR A 156 25.72 -12.96 0.97
CA THR A 156 26.52 -12.56 -0.18
C THR A 156 26.88 -13.74 -1.07
N ASP A 157 27.20 -13.46 -2.33
CA ASP A 157 27.89 -14.39 -3.21
C ASP A 157 29.36 -14.59 -2.80
N ARG A 158 30.10 -15.38 -3.60
CA ARG A 158 31.52 -15.70 -3.36
C ARG A 158 32.45 -14.48 -3.46
N ASP A 159 32.01 -13.43 -4.15
CA ASP A 159 32.76 -12.19 -4.35
C ASP A 159 32.38 -11.12 -3.30
N GLY A 160 31.52 -11.46 -2.33
CA GLY A 160 31.05 -10.55 -1.29
C GLY A 160 29.94 -9.59 -1.72
N ARG A 161 29.34 -9.79 -2.90
CA ARG A 161 28.19 -8.97 -3.35
C ARG A 161 26.90 -9.50 -2.76
N GLN A 162 26.02 -8.62 -2.28
CA GLN A 162 24.73 -9.04 -1.74
C GLN A 162 23.90 -9.77 -2.78
N LYS A 163 23.43 -10.97 -2.42
CA LYS A 163 22.60 -11.82 -3.29
C LYS A 163 21.13 -11.69 -2.88
N PRO A 164 20.18 -11.56 -3.84
CA PRO A 164 18.77 -11.59 -3.51
C PRO A 164 18.37 -12.98 -3.01
N PHE A 165 17.57 -13.03 -1.94
CA PHE A 165 17.12 -14.29 -1.32
C PHE A 165 15.59 -14.47 -1.29
N VAL A 166 14.82 -13.40 -1.50
CA VAL A 166 13.38 -13.44 -1.78
C VAL A 166 13.10 -12.57 -3.00
N GLU A 167 12.32 -13.09 -3.92
CA GLU A 167 11.61 -12.29 -4.92
C GLU A 167 10.19 -12.06 -4.43
N GLN A 168 9.82 -10.79 -4.32
CA GLN A 168 8.48 -10.34 -4.02
C GLN A 168 7.85 -9.75 -5.28
N ASN A 169 6.63 -10.19 -5.58
CA ASN A 169 5.78 -9.56 -6.58
C ASN A 169 4.52 -9.05 -5.88
N THR A 170 4.34 -7.73 -5.80
CA THR A 170 3.18 -7.11 -5.17
C THR A 170 2.29 -6.47 -6.22
N VAL A 171 1.00 -6.80 -6.23
CA VAL A 171 -0.01 -6.09 -7.03
C VAL A 171 -0.84 -5.21 -6.10
N ILE A 172 -0.86 -3.92 -6.39
CA ILE A 172 -1.70 -2.92 -5.72
C ILE A 172 -2.77 -2.48 -6.71
N THR A 173 -4.03 -2.82 -6.44
CA THR A 173 -5.17 -2.41 -7.27
C THR A 173 -6.02 -1.39 -6.56
N VAL A 174 -6.08 -0.18 -7.11
CA VAL A 174 -6.96 0.90 -6.66
C VAL A 174 -8.25 0.84 -7.47
N HIS A 175 -9.38 0.70 -6.78
CA HIS A 175 -10.71 0.76 -7.39
C HIS A 175 -11.31 2.15 -7.24
N ARG A 176 -12.19 2.51 -8.17
CA ARG A 176 -12.98 3.75 -8.15
C ARG A 176 -13.77 3.86 -6.85
N VAL A 177 -14.00 5.08 -6.39
CA VAL A 177 -14.95 5.33 -5.31
C VAL A 177 -16.35 4.94 -5.76
N GLU A 178 -17.03 4.21 -4.88
CA GLU A 178 -18.43 3.82 -5.05
C GLU A 178 -19.10 3.87 -3.67
N ALA A 179 -20.24 4.59 -3.58
CA ALA A 179 -20.99 4.75 -2.33
C ALA A 179 -20.10 5.12 -1.13
N ASP A 180 -19.26 6.16 -1.31
CA ASP A 180 -18.36 6.69 -0.28
C ASP A 180 -17.32 5.69 0.26
N ILE A 181 -17.01 4.65 -0.52
CA ILE A 181 -15.98 3.66 -0.21
C ILE A 181 -15.02 3.53 -1.39
N ARG A 182 -13.72 3.68 -1.11
CA ARG A 182 -12.63 3.27 -2.00
C ARG A 182 -12.05 1.94 -1.55
N LYS A 183 -11.92 1.01 -2.48
CA LYS A 183 -11.27 -0.30 -2.26
C LYS A 183 -9.84 -0.24 -2.79
N ILE A 184 -8.88 -0.73 -2.02
CA ILE A 184 -7.48 -0.88 -2.44
C ILE A 184 -7.04 -2.29 -2.09
N ASP A 185 -6.75 -3.10 -3.10
CA ASP A 185 -6.34 -4.49 -2.93
C ASP A 185 -4.82 -4.61 -2.97
N PHE A 186 -4.27 -5.40 -2.05
CA PHE A 186 -2.87 -5.77 -1.96
C PHE A 186 -2.76 -7.27 -2.09
N GLU A 187 -2.08 -7.73 -3.13
CA GLU A 187 -1.66 -9.12 -3.29
C GLU A 187 -0.14 -9.16 -3.22
N ILE A 188 0.40 -9.77 -2.17
CA ILE A 188 1.84 -9.84 -1.89
C ILE A 188 2.28 -11.29 -2.09
N CYS A 189 3.03 -11.55 -3.15
CA CYS A 189 3.56 -12.86 -3.48
C CYS A 189 5.03 -12.93 -3.11
N LEU A 190 5.41 -13.83 -2.19
CA LEU A 190 6.79 -14.05 -1.75
C LEU A 190 7.29 -15.40 -2.25
N LEU A 191 8.36 -15.39 -3.05
CA LEU A 191 9.05 -16.60 -3.52
C LEU A 191 10.49 -16.59 -3.02
N ALA A 192 10.90 -17.65 -2.33
CA ALA A 192 12.28 -17.79 -1.90
C ALA A 192 13.20 -18.11 -3.09
N LEU A 193 14.33 -17.42 -3.16
CA LEU A 193 15.40 -17.68 -4.13
C LEU A 193 16.54 -18.52 -3.54
N GLU A 194 16.44 -18.84 -2.25
CA GLU A 194 17.33 -19.69 -1.49
C GLU A 194 16.53 -20.77 -0.75
N LYS A 195 17.16 -21.90 -0.45
CA LYS A 195 16.54 -22.93 0.39
C LYS A 195 16.42 -22.43 1.83
N ASP A 196 15.39 -22.92 2.52
CA ASP A 196 15.17 -22.69 3.96
C ASP A 196 15.12 -21.22 4.37
N VAL A 197 14.61 -20.34 3.48
CA VAL A 197 14.22 -18.99 3.86
C VAL A 197 13.02 -19.09 4.80
N ARG A 198 13.10 -18.46 5.97
CA ARG A 198 11.97 -18.38 6.92
C ARG A 198 11.66 -16.95 7.32
N ILE A 199 10.37 -16.66 7.48
CA ILE A 199 9.85 -15.39 8.00
C ILE A 199 9.03 -15.61 9.25
N GLY A 200 9.05 -14.66 10.19
CA GLY A 200 8.33 -14.77 11.45
C GLY A 200 8.07 -13.42 12.12
N GLY A 201 7.16 -13.43 13.08
CA GLY A 201 6.73 -12.29 13.88
C GLY A 201 7.66 -11.92 15.02
N ALA A 202 7.23 -10.96 15.85
CA ALA A 202 7.93 -10.71 17.11
C ALA A 202 7.93 -11.98 17.99
N GLU A 203 9.09 -12.36 18.53
CA GLU A 203 9.25 -13.63 19.28
C GLU A 203 8.52 -13.64 20.64
N GLY A 204 8.22 -12.45 21.18
CA GLY A 204 7.45 -12.31 22.41
C GLY A 204 5.94 -12.42 22.20
N SER A 205 5.17 -12.22 23.27
CA SER A 205 3.69 -12.30 23.26
C SER A 205 2.96 -11.27 22.38
N LYS A 206 3.71 -10.37 21.72
CA LYS A 206 3.12 -9.38 20.82
C LYS A 206 2.96 -9.92 19.39
N GLU A 207 3.78 -10.89 18.97
CA GLU A 207 3.69 -11.65 17.70
C GLU A 207 3.65 -10.86 16.37
N TYR A 208 3.54 -9.53 16.38
CA TYR A 208 3.27 -8.70 15.21
C TYR A 208 4.35 -8.79 14.13
N SER A 209 3.89 -8.80 12.89
CA SER A 209 4.61 -8.70 11.62
C SER A 209 3.60 -8.87 10.48
N GLY A 210 4.03 -8.71 9.24
CA GLY A 210 3.19 -8.79 8.06
C GLY A 210 2.51 -7.46 7.76
N PHE A 211 1.34 -7.53 7.14
CA PHE A 211 0.63 -6.36 6.62
C PHE A 211 0.15 -5.43 7.72
N SER A 212 0.49 -4.16 7.59
CA SER A 212 0.36 -3.15 8.62
C SER A 212 0.04 -1.79 8.03
N ILE A 213 -0.68 -0.97 8.79
CA ILE A 213 -0.93 0.43 8.47
C ILE A 213 -0.53 1.33 9.63
N ARG A 214 0.28 2.36 9.36
CA ARG A 214 0.61 3.44 10.28
C ARG A 214 -0.27 4.65 9.99
N LEU A 215 -1.39 4.72 10.71
CA LEU A 215 -2.35 5.82 10.64
C LEU A 215 -1.94 7.00 11.53
N LYS A 216 -2.33 8.22 11.15
CA LYS A 216 -2.42 9.39 12.03
C LYS A 216 -3.64 9.21 12.94
N LEU A 217 -3.46 8.47 14.04
CA LEU A 217 -4.57 8.10 14.91
C LEU A 217 -5.13 9.34 15.64
N PRO A 218 -6.41 9.68 15.44
CA PRO A 218 -7.07 10.67 16.28
C PRO A 218 -7.31 10.11 17.68
N ASP A 219 -7.46 10.99 18.68
CA ASP A 219 -7.58 10.57 20.09
C ASP A 219 -8.86 9.74 20.35
N GLU A 220 -9.92 10.03 19.61
CA GLU A 220 -11.23 9.38 19.68
C GLU A 220 -11.39 8.18 18.73
N ILE A 221 -10.29 7.64 18.21
CA ILE A 221 -10.30 6.48 17.30
C ILE A 221 -11.12 5.31 17.88
N LYS A 222 -12.01 4.77 17.05
CA LYS A 222 -12.82 3.59 17.35
C LYS A 222 -12.39 2.41 16.51
N PHE A 223 -12.32 1.24 17.15
CA PHE A 223 -12.09 -0.04 16.48
C PHE A 223 -13.36 -0.87 16.57
N SER A 224 -13.85 -1.38 15.45
CA SER A 224 -15.02 -2.26 15.42
C SER A 224 -14.81 -3.50 14.56
N PHE A 225 -15.47 -4.57 14.99
CA PHE A 225 -15.54 -5.87 14.35
C PHE A 225 -17.02 -6.23 14.12
N ALA A 226 -17.28 -7.43 13.58
CA ALA A 226 -18.64 -7.92 13.36
C ALA A 226 -19.52 -7.88 14.63
N ASN A 227 -18.93 -8.12 15.80
CA ASN A 227 -19.64 -8.17 17.08
C ASN A 227 -19.61 -6.83 17.84
N GLY A 228 -19.26 -5.72 17.18
CA GLY A 228 -19.27 -4.37 17.76
C GLY A 228 -17.89 -3.78 18.02
N GLU A 229 -17.88 -2.67 18.77
CA GLU A 229 -16.65 -1.96 19.14
C GLU A 229 -15.77 -2.79 20.08
N PHE A 230 -14.46 -2.61 19.98
CA PHE A 230 -13.49 -3.35 20.78
C PHE A 230 -12.31 -2.48 21.19
N GLU A 231 -11.85 -2.65 22.42
CA GLU A 231 -10.73 -1.88 22.94
C GLU A 231 -9.39 -2.60 22.74
N PRO A 232 -8.38 -1.96 22.11
CA PRO A 232 -7.09 -2.57 21.86
C PRO A 232 -6.44 -3.16 23.12
N THR A 233 -5.92 -4.37 23.00
CA THR A 233 -5.13 -5.02 24.06
C THR A 233 -3.64 -5.06 23.69
N ARG A 234 -2.80 -5.45 24.65
CA ARG A 234 -1.34 -5.49 24.45
C ARG A 234 -0.90 -6.62 23.50
N THR A 235 -1.64 -7.73 23.48
CA THR A 235 -1.35 -8.96 22.73
C THR A 235 -2.31 -9.11 21.54
N PRO A 236 -2.02 -10.02 20.59
CA PRO A 236 -2.91 -10.22 19.45
C PRO A 236 -4.29 -10.69 19.90
N ILE A 237 -5.32 -10.22 19.20
CA ILE A 237 -6.72 -10.61 19.44
C ILE A 237 -7.26 -11.38 18.25
N ASP A 238 -8.07 -12.40 18.52
CA ASP A 238 -8.79 -13.15 17.50
C ASP A 238 -10.24 -12.62 17.44
N LYS A 239 -10.54 -11.87 16.37
CA LYS A 239 -11.80 -11.12 16.23
C LYS A 239 -12.39 -11.16 14.82
N GLY A 240 -11.94 -12.10 14.00
CA GLY A 240 -12.47 -12.34 12.65
C GLY A 240 -11.66 -11.70 11.53
N ALA A 241 -12.24 -11.71 10.32
CA ALA A 241 -11.55 -11.47 9.05
C ALA A 241 -11.32 -10.00 8.70
N TRP A 242 -11.86 -9.06 9.49
CA TRP A 242 -11.70 -7.64 9.22
C TRP A 242 -11.68 -6.81 10.50
N ILE A 243 -11.07 -5.64 10.42
CA ILE A 243 -11.14 -4.60 11.45
C ILE A 243 -11.48 -3.26 10.80
N ASN A 244 -12.42 -2.52 11.39
CA ASN A 244 -12.75 -1.15 10.99
C ASN A 244 -12.17 -0.16 12.00
N MET A 245 -11.66 0.96 11.50
CA MET A 245 -11.04 2.04 12.26
C MET A 245 -11.66 3.35 11.81
N THR A 246 -12.46 3.97 12.67
CA THR A 246 -13.21 5.20 12.35
C THR A 246 -12.90 6.30 13.34
N GLY A 247 -12.65 7.51 12.84
CA GLY A 247 -12.35 8.69 13.65
C GLY A 247 -12.21 9.96 12.80
N SER A 248 -11.83 11.06 13.42
CA SER A 248 -11.65 12.36 12.77
C SER A 248 -10.25 12.46 12.14
N PHE A 249 -9.96 11.58 11.18
CA PHE A 249 -8.66 11.55 10.50
C PHE A 249 -8.37 12.79 9.65
N VAL A 250 -9.41 13.54 9.31
CA VAL A 250 -9.36 14.76 8.50
C VAL A 250 -10.19 15.85 9.15
N GLU A 251 -9.83 17.10 8.90
CA GLU A 251 -10.63 18.27 9.27
C GLU A 251 -11.88 18.34 8.36
N SER A 252 -12.82 17.42 8.54
CA SER A 252 -14.12 17.45 7.87
C SER A 252 -15.23 17.14 8.87
N GLU A 253 -16.44 17.63 8.57
CA GLU A 253 -17.61 17.42 9.45
C GLU A 253 -18.06 15.96 9.52
N ASN A 254 -17.58 15.11 8.60
CA ASN A 254 -17.90 13.69 8.56
C ASN A 254 -16.73 12.87 9.07
N ALA A 255 -17.00 11.88 9.93
CA ALA A 255 -15.99 10.88 10.28
C ALA A 255 -15.43 10.25 9.00
N ALA A 256 -14.15 9.89 9.01
CA ALA A 256 -13.56 9.07 7.96
C ALA A 256 -12.98 7.81 8.60
N GLY A 257 -12.65 6.83 7.79
CA GLY A 257 -12.04 5.64 8.34
C GLY A 257 -11.34 4.77 7.34
N THR A 258 -10.68 3.76 7.90
CA THR A 258 -10.11 2.67 7.13
C THR A 258 -10.57 1.34 7.69
N ALA A 259 -10.79 0.35 6.84
CA ALA A 259 -10.98 -1.02 7.28
C ALA A 259 -9.99 -1.94 6.57
N ILE A 260 -9.41 -2.89 7.29
CA ILE A 260 -8.54 -3.92 6.72
C ILE A 260 -9.33 -5.21 6.68
N LEU A 261 -9.43 -5.82 5.50
CA LEU A 261 -10.06 -7.11 5.26
C LEU A 261 -8.98 -8.10 4.87
N CYS A 262 -8.96 -9.26 5.52
CA CYS A 262 -8.11 -10.39 5.16
C CYS A 262 -8.88 -11.30 4.21
N HIS A 263 -8.29 -11.68 3.08
CA HIS A 263 -8.91 -12.64 2.16
C HIS A 263 -8.86 -14.07 2.72
N GLU A 264 -9.86 -14.89 2.45
CA GLU A 264 -9.94 -16.27 2.97
C GLU A 264 -8.82 -17.20 2.48
N SER A 265 -8.22 -16.89 1.33
CA SER A 265 -7.07 -17.63 0.80
C SER A 265 -5.74 -17.28 1.45
N THR A 266 -5.68 -16.23 2.28
CA THR A 266 -4.45 -15.84 2.96
C THR A 266 -4.11 -16.87 4.04
N PRO A 267 -2.88 -17.39 4.10
CA PRO A 267 -2.49 -18.33 5.14
C PRO A 267 -2.69 -17.77 6.56
N GLY A 268 -3.20 -18.64 7.43
CA GLY A 268 -3.60 -18.25 8.79
C GLY A 268 -4.89 -17.43 8.85
N PHE A 269 -5.76 -17.51 7.84
CA PHE A 269 -7.06 -16.85 7.86
C PHE A 269 -8.04 -17.46 8.89
N PRO A 270 -8.81 -16.63 9.62
CA PRO A 270 -8.60 -15.20 9.79
C PRO A 270 -7.36 -14.94 10.65
N GLN A 271 -6.58 -13.91 10.29
CA GLN A 271 -5.40 -13.53 11.06
C GLN A 271 -5.79 -12.79 12.34
N LYS A 272 -4.97 -12.94 13.38
CA LYS A 272 -5.13 -12.15 14.62
C LYS A 272 -4.78 -10.68 14.36
N TRP A 273 -5.28 -9.79 15.21
CA TRP A 273 -5.05 -8.35 15.10
C TRP A 273 -4.18 -7.82 16.25
N ILE A 274 -3.20 -6.99 15.92
CA ILE A 274 -2.51 -6.14 16.89
C ILE A 274 -2.94 -4.70 16.67
N LEU A 275 -3.60 -4.13 17.68
CA LEU A 275 -4.15 -2.79 17.63
C LEU A 275 -3.54 -1.89 18.70
N ARG A 276 -3.50 -0.59 18.43
CA ARG A 276 -2.90 0.41 19.31
C ARG A 276 -3.72 1.70 19.24
N ARG A 277 -4.15 2.20 20.40
CA ARG A 277 -4.93 3.44 20.49
C ARG A 277 -4.12 4.68 20.09
N LYS A 278 -2.83 4.68 20.40
CA LYS A 278 -1.94 5.81 20.12
C LYS A 278 -0.60 5.32 19.60
N ALA A 279 0.05 6.13 18.77
CA ALA A 279 1.48 6.04 18.46
C ALA A 279 1.97 4.63 18.07
N SER A 280 1.33 3.98 17.08
CA SER A 280 1.83 2.74 16.47
C SER A 280 1.06 2.38 15.20
N MET A 281 1.49 1.32 14.52
CA MET A 281 0.72 0.66 13.47
C MET A 281 -0.49 -0.14 14.01
N GLN A 282 -1.36 -0.52 13.08
CA GLN A 282 -2.40 -1.54 13.22
C GLN A 282 -2.04 -2.70 12.27
N ASN A 283 -2.08 -3.95 12.74
CA ASN A 283 -1.47 -5.08 12.02
C ASN A 283 -2.36 -6.32 11.98
N ALA A 284 -2.47 -6.90 10.77
CA ALA A 284 -2.90 -8.27 10.55
C ALA A 284 -1.69 -9.19 10.79
N VAL A 285 -1.67 -9.88 11.94
CA VAL A 285 -0.51 -10.62 12.41
C VAL A 285 -0.24 -11.82 11.50
N PHE A 286 0.94 -11.85 10.89
CA PHE A 286 1.38 -12.98 10.09
C PHE A 286 2.91 -13.16 10.09
N PRO A 287 3.43 -14.39 10.26
CA PRO A 287 2.73 -15.63 10.64
C PRO A 287 2.46 -15.75 12.15
N GLY A 288 2.83 -14.74 12.93
CA GLY A 288 2.91 -14.82 14.39
C GLY A 288 4.32 -15.19 14.86
N ARG A 289 4.47 -15.56 16.14
CA ARG A 289 5.79 -15.83 16.75
C ARG A 289 6.60 -16.91 16.03
N ASP A 290 5.95 -17.97 15.58
CA ASP A 290 6.63 -19.12 15.01
C ASP A 290 6.94 -18.86 13.53
N SER A 291 8.22 -18.95 13.16
CA SER A 291 8.64 -18.70 11.79
C SER A 291 8.12 -19.77 10.83
N ILE A 292 7.70 -19.38 9.63
CA ILE A 292 7.31 -20.30 8.56
C ILE A 292 8.31 -20.25 7.41
N VAL A 293 8.37 -21.32 6.63
CA VAL A 293 9.17 -21.38 5.40
C VAL A 293 8.49 -20.56 4.29
N VAL A 294 9.28 -19.76 3.58
CA VAL A 294 8.88 -19.16 2.31
C VAL A 294 9.21 -20.17 1.20
N PRO A 295 8.24 -20.62 0.39
CA PRO A 295 8.51 -21.70 -0.57
C PRO A 295 9.34 -21.23 -1.78
N THR A 296 10.04 -22.17 -2.42
CA THR A 296 10.90 -21.92 -3.60
C THR A 296 10.21 -22.19 -4.94
N GLU A 297 9.05 -22.85 -4.94
CA GLU A 297 8.35 -23.28 -6.16
C GLU A 297 7.03 -22.54 -6.41
N LYS A 298 6.20 -22.42 -5.37
CA LYS A 298 4.93 -21.71 -5.41
C LYS A 298 4.99 -20.54 -4.43
N PRO A 299 4.67 -19.31 -4.86
CA PRO A 299 4.78 -18.16 -3.96
C PRO A 299 3.84 -18.33 -2.76
N LEU A 300 4.32 -17.88 -1.60
CA LEU A 300 3.46 -17.57 -0.46
C LEU A 300 2.67 -16.31 -0.80
N VAL A 301 1.34 -16.41 -0.86
CA VAL A 301 0.47 -15.30 -1.27
C VAL A 301 -0.29 -14.76 -0.06
N LEU A 302 -0.18 -13.46 0.18
CA LEU A 302 -0.94 -12.72 1.20
C LEU A 302 -1.85 -11.70 0.53
N ARG A 303 -3.13 -11.71 0.88
CA ARG A 303 -4.17 -10.90 0.22
C ARG A 303 -4.95 -10.10 1.25
N TYR A 304 -4.90 -8.78 1.08
CA TYR A 304 -5.58 -7.82 1.94
C TYR A 304 -6.32 -6.79 1.10
N ARG A 305 -7.50 -6.38 1.56
CA ARG A 305 -8.21 -5.22 1.03
C ARG A 305 -8.25 -4.14 2.09
N LEU A 306 -7.81 -2.94 1.72
CA LEU A 306 -8.03 -1.72 2.49
C LEU A 306 -9.28 -1.03 1.94
N LEU A 307 -10.25 -0.75 2.81
CA LEU A 307 -11.33 0.17 2.54
C LEU A 307 -10.93 1.53 3.08
N VAL A 308 -11.05 2.58 2.28
CA VAL A 308 -11.02 3.98 2.73
C VAL A 308 -12.44 4.50 2.58
N HIS A 309 -13.05 4.96 3.66
CA HIS A 309 -14.46 5.33 3.66
C HIS A 309 -14.72 6.69 4.30
N LYS A 310 -15.82 7.30 3.90
CA LYS A 310 -16.39 8.52 4.50
C LYS A 310 -17.65 8.14 5.28
N GLY A 311 -17.85 8.81 6.40
CA GLY A 311 -18.90 8.51 7.36
C GLY A 311 -18.58 7.30 8.24
N GLN A 312 -19.64 6.73 8.81
CA GLN A 312 -19.54 5.46 9.51
C GLN A 312 -19.84 4.32 8.55
N LEU A 313 -18.98 3.31 8.55
CA LEU A 313 -19.20 2.06 7.84
C LEU A 313 -19.63 0.99 8.84
N ASN A 314 -20.87 0.52 8.73
CA ASN A 314 -21.42 -0.49 9.64
C ASN A 314 -20.88 -1.89 9.31
N ALA A 315 -21.06 -2.83 10.24
CA ALA A 315 -20.55 -4.19 10.10
C ALA A 315 -21.15 -4.96 8.90
N GLU A 316 -22.43 -4.73 8.58
CA GLU A 316 -23.12 -5.43 7.48
C GLU A 316 -22.54 -5.03 6.11
N ASP A 317 -22.23 -3.74 5.94
CA ASP A 317 -21.60 -3.22 4.72
C ASP A 317 -20.17 -3.76 4.57
N ILE A 318 -19.40 -3.84 5.65
CA ILE A 318 -18.04 -4.42 5.61
C ILE A 318 -18.11 -5.92 5.30
N GLU A 319 -19.06 -6.64 5.89
CA GLU A 319 -19.26 -8.07 5.61
C GLU A 319 -19.68 -8.30 4.16
N LYS A 320 -20.49 -7.41 3.59
CA LYS A 320 -20.78 -7.40 2.15
C LYS A 320 -19.51 -7.17 1.33
N GLN A 321 -18.66 -6.21 1.70
CA GLN A 321 -17.37 -5.98 1.02
C GLN A 321 -16.43 -7.19 1.11
N LEU A 322 -16.38 -7.87 2.26
CA LEU A 322 -15.59 -9.09 2.45
C LEU A 322 -16.10 -10.23 1.57
N ARG A 323 -17.42 -10.48 1.55
CA ARG A 323 -18.00 -11.50 0.66
C ARG A 323 -17.69 -11.22 -0.81
N LEU A 324 -17.83 -9.97 -1.24
CA LEU A 324 -17.46 -9.54 -2.60
C LEU A 324 -15.97 -9.66 -2.88
N TYR A 325 -15.13 -9.49 -1.85
CA TYR A 325 -13.68 -9.68 -1.98
C TYR A 325 -13.35 -11.16 -2.19
N ASN A 326 -13.89 -12.03 -1.34
CA ASN A 326 -13.67 -13.48 -1.41
C ASN A 326 -14.27 -14.13 -2.65
N SER A 327 -15.33 -13.55 -3.23
CA SER A 327 -15.96 -14.10 -4.44
C SER A 327 -15.24 -13.78 -5.74
N LYS A 328 -14.25 -12.87 -5.74
CA LYS A 328 -13.48 -12.58 -6.95
C LYS A 328 -12.54 -13.76 -7.21
N ALA A 329 -12.82 -14.52 -8.27
CA ALA A 329 -11.89 -15.51 -8.78
C ALA A 329 -10.57 -14.83 -9.18
N ASP A 330 -9.46 -15.53 -8.93
CA ASP A 330 -8.09 -15.12 -9.23
C ASP A 330 -7.87 -14.78 -10.72
#